data_AF-A0A0L9Y8J4-F1
#
_entry.id   AF-A0A0L9Y8J4-F1
#
_cell.length_a   1.000
_cell.length_b   1.000
_cell.length_c   1.000
_cell.angle_alpha   90.00
_cell.angle_beta   90.00
_cell.angle_gamma   90.00
#
_symmetry.space_group_name_H-M   'P 1'
#
loop_
_entity.id
_entity.type
_entity.pdbx_description
1 polymer ?
#
loop_
_entity_poly.entity_id
_entity_poly.type
_entity_poly.pdbx_seq_one_letter_code
_entity_poly.pdbx_strand_id
1 'polypeptide(L)'
;MTCECIGEVKQELEKRYSEKGEIEAVTSVSLENTALMFRGSKAKIELYSPVKIEFDYKNKKGDIKHKKEKANMGYRYCPFCGKCYEESEE
;
A
#
# COMPACT_ATOMS: atom_id res chain seq x y z
N MET A 1 1.09 11.45 -21.55
CA MET A 1 1.79 10.69 -20.49
C MET A 1 0.72 10.02 -19.65
N THR A 2 0.60 8.71 -19.74
CA THR A 2 -0.29 7.90 -18.91
C THR A 2 0.34 7.78 -17.53
N CYS A 3 -0.33 8.26 -16.49
CA CYS A 3 0.13 8.11 -15.10
C CYS A 3 -0.14 6.66 -14.64
N GLU A 4 0.92 5.89 -14.39
CA GLU A 4 0.83 4.50 -13.89
C GLU A 4 1.23 4.35 -12.42
N CYS A 5 1.36 5.46 -11.69
CA CYS A 5 1.85 5.49 -10.30
C CYS A 5 1.11 4.52 -9.35
N ILE A 6 -0.20 4.34 -9.49
CA ILE A 6 -0.96 3.38 -8.68
C ILE A 6 -0.60 1.92 -9.04
N GLY A 7 -0.34 1.64 -10.31
CA GLY A 7 0.11 0.33 -10.77
C GLY A 7 1.49 -0.03 -10.20
N GLU A 8 2.42 0.92 -10.25
CA GLU A 8 3.77 0.77 -9.67
C GLU A 8 3.70 0.53 -8.15
N VAL A 9 2.85 1.26 -7.43
CA VAL A 9 2.65 1.05 -5.99
C VAL A 9 2.13 -0.36 -5.69
N LYS A 10 1.21 -0.89 -6.50
CA LYS A 10 0.72 -2.27 -6.33
C LYS A 10 1.82 -3.30 -6.55
N GLN A 11 2.60 -3.16 -7.63
CA GLN A 11 3.71 -4.07 -7.94
C GLN A 11 4.77 -4.08 -6.84
N GLU A 12 5.12 -2.90 -6.31
CA GLU A 12 6.06 -2.78 -5.21
C GLU A 12 5.52 -3.44 -3.92
N LEU A 13 4.22 -3.32 -3.64
CA LEU A 13 3.58 -4.00 -2.51
C LEU A 13 3.60 -5.53 -2.68
N GLU A 14 3.28 -6.04 -3.87
CA GLU A 14 3.34 -7.48 -4.19
C GLU A 14 4.76 -8.01 -3.99
N LYS A 15 5.78 -7.30 -4.51
CA LYS A 15 7.18 -7.66 -4.37
C LYS A 15 7.61 -7.74 -2.91
N ARG A 16 7.33 -6.71 -2.11
CA ARG A 16 7.69 -6.68 -0.67
C ARG A 16 7.06 -7.79 0.14
N TYR A 17 5.84 -8.19 -0.19
CA TYR A 17 5.20 -9.32 0.49
C TYR A 17 5.75 -10.66 0.00
N SER A 18 6.06 -10.79 -1.28
CA SER A 18 6.68 -12.00 -1.83
C SER A 18 8.09 -12.24 -1.29
N GLU A 19 8.81 -11.18 -0.91
CA GLU A 19 10.12 -11.26 -0.25
C GLU A 19 10.05 -11.70 1.23
N LYS A 20 8.86 -11.79 1.83
CA LYS A 20 8.70 -12.35 3.17
C LYS A 20 8.79 -13.88 3.07
N GLY A 21 9.83 -14.47 3.63
CA GLY A 21 10.14 -15.92 3.49
C GLY A 21 9.10 -16.92 4.04
N GLU A 22 7.99 -16.45 4.63
CA GLU A 22 6.85 -17.27 5.06
C GLU A 22 5.68 -17.26 4.06
N ILE A 23 5.72 -16.38 3.05
CA ILE A 23 4.70 -16.21 2.02
C ILE A 23 5.09 -17.01 0.78
N GLU A 24 4.20 -17.89 0.33
CA GLU A 24 4.39 -18.72 -0.86
C GLU A 24 3.92 -17.99 -2.12
N ALA A 25 2.77 -17.28 -2.03
CA ALA A 25 2.22 -16.54 -3.15
C ALA A 25 1.33 -15.38 -2.67
N VAL A 26 1.52 -14.20 -3.25
CA VAL A 26 0.56 -13.09 -3.13
C VAL A 26 -0.55 -13.31 -4.16
N THR A 27 -1.79 -13.45 -3.70
CA THR A 27 -2.94 -13.73 -4.57
C THR A 27 -3.68 -12.47 -4.98
N SER A 28 -3.66 -11.42 -4.14
CA SER A 28 -4.28 -10.13 -4.49
C SER A 28 -3.71 -8.97 -3.68
N VAL A 29 -3.53 -7.82 -4.34
CA VAL A 29 -3.31 -6.52 -3.71
C VAL A 29 -4.36 -5.53 -4.19
N SER A 30 -5.11 -4.96 -3.24
CA SER A 30 -6.09 -3.91 -3.53
C SER A 30 -5.87 -2.69 -2.64
N LEU A 31 -6.00 -1.53 -3.28
CA LEU A 31 -5.97 -0.21 -2.65
C LEU A 31 -7.42 0.27 -2.58
N GLU A 32 -7.92 0.51 -1.38
CA GLU A 32 -9.27 1.01 -1.16
C GLU A 32 -9.27 2.54 -1.05
N ASN A 33 -10.47 3.13 -1.08
CA ASN A 33 -10.71 4.56 -1.22
C ASN A 33 -9.78 5.43 -0.37
N THR A 34 -9.32 6.49 -1.01
CA THR A 34 -8.38 7.43 -0.44
C THR A 34 -9.07 8.40 0.50
N ALA A 35 -8.67 8.42 1.76
CA ALA A 35 -9.11 9.39 2.75
C ALA A 35 -8.18 10.61 2.75
N LEU A 36 -8.77 11.79 2.95
CA LEU A 36 -8.04 13.02 3.29
C LEU A 36 -7.90 13.05 4.81
N MET A 37 -6.66 13.03 5.31
CA MET A 37 -6.39 13.17 6.74
C MET A 37 -5.81 14.55 7.02
N PHE A 38 -6.32 15.19 8.08
CA PHE A 38 -5.74 16.42 8.64
C PHE A 38 -4.95 16.07 9.90
N ARG A 39 -3.63 16.31 9.90
CA ARG A 39 -2.75 16.02 11.03
C ARG A 39 -2.22 17.30 11.70
N GLY A 40 -2.59 17.51 12.97
CA GLY A 40 -2.04 18.59 13.81
C GLY A 40 -2.76 19.94 13.67
N SER A 41 -2.15 21.00 14.21
CA SER A 41 -2.66 22.39 14.17
C SER A 41 -2.54 23.05 12.79
N LYS A 42 -1.82 22.41 11.86
CA LYS A 42 -1.75 22.79 10.45
C LYS A 42 -2.47 21.71 9.65
N ALA A 43 -3.51 22.08 8.93
CA ALA A 43 -4.30 21.19 8.08
C ALA A 43 -3.48 20.74 6.86
N LYS A 44 -2.52 19.81 7.04
CA LYS A 44 -1.84 19.16 5.92
C LYS A 44 -2.79 18.13 5.32
N ILE A 45 -3.04 18.24 4.01
CA ILE A 45 -3.89 17.30 3.27
C ILE A 45 -3.01 16.14 2.85
N GLU A 46 -3.14 15.01 3.53
CA GLU A 46 -2.46 13.77 3.16
C GLU A 46 -3.47 12.75 2.65
N LEU A 47 -3.13 12.12 1.54
CA LEU A 47 -3.88 10.98 1.04
C LEU A 47 -3.50 9.74 1.86
N TYR A 48 -4.50 8.91 2.15
CA TYR A 48 -4.35 7.64 2.83
C TYR A 48 -5.22 6.59 2.18
N SER A 49 -4.68 5.40 1.91
CA SER A 49 -5.47 4.29 1.36
C SER A 49 -5.32 3.07 2.26
N PRO A 50 -6.44 2.43 2.67
CA PRO A 50 -6.39 1.08 3.19
C PRO A 50 -5.91 0.14 2.10
N VAL A 51 -4.99 -0.74 2.46
CA VAL A 51 -4.44 -1.79 1.58
C VAL A 51 -4.94 -3.13 2.10
N LYS A 52 -5.59 -3.90 1.23
CA LYS A 52 -5.91 -5.30 1.49
C LYS A 52 -4.96 -6.18 0.70
N ILE A 53 -4.30 -7.08 1.39
CA ILE A 53 -3.32 -8.01 0.81
C ILE A 53 -3.78 -9.42 1.16
N GLU A 54 -3.98 -10.22 0.12
CA GLU A 54 -4.33 -11.62 0.23
C GLU A 54 -3.14 -12.46 -0.22
N PHE A 55 -2.75 -13.43 0.60
CA PHE A 55 -1.59 -14.26 0.32
C PHE A 55 -1.72 -15.64 0.96
N ASP A 56 -1.04 -16.60 0.34
CA ASP A 56 -0.87 -17.94 0.84
C ASP A 56 0.47 -18.02 1.58
N TYR A 57 0.45 -18.60 2.79
CA TYR A 57 1.62 -18.74 3.64
C TYR A 57 1.74 -20.16 4.15
N LYS A 58 2.98 -20.61 4.36
CA LYS A 58 3.26 -21.92 4.94
C LYS A 58 3.29 -21.82 6.45
N ASN A 59 2.39 -22.53 7.13
CA ASN A 59 2.38 -22.55 8.58
C ASN A 59 3.53 -23.43 9.14
N LYS A 60 3.79 -23.35 10.45
CA LYS A 60 4.85 -24.15 11.11
C LYS A 60 4.68 -25.67 11.00
N LYS A 61 3.47 -26.15 10.68
CA LYS A 61 3.14 -27.56 10.44
C LYS A 61 3.30 -27.98 8.97
N GLY A 62 3.63 -27.03 8.08
CA GLY A 62 3.83 -27.26 6.66
C GLY A 62 2.58 -27.09 5.79
N ASP A 63 1.40 -26.80 6.37
CA ASP A 63 0.19 -26.59 5.57
C ASP A 63 0.18 -25.19 4.94
N ILE A 64 -0.31 -25.12 3.71
CA ILE A 64 -0.59 -23.85 3.01
C ILE A 64 -1.91 -23.29 3.55
N LYS A 65 -1.88 -22.05 4.03
CA LYS A 65 -3.05 -21.33 4.51
C LYS A 65 -3.20 -20.00 3.80
N HIS A 66 -4.45 -19.63 3.54
CA HIS A 66 -4.80 -18.34 2.97
C HIS A 66 -5.02 -17.30 4.08
N LYS A 67 -4.40 -16.13 3.96
CA LYS A 67 -4.54 -15.01 4.90
C LYS A 67 -4.93 -13.73 4.17
N LYS A 68 -5.81 -12.96 4.81
CA LYS A 68 -6.17 -11.59 4.41
C LYS A 68 -5.67 -10.60 5.44
N GLU A 69 -4.85 -9.67 5.02
CA GLU A 69 -4.28 -8.62 5.86
C GLU A 69 -4.78 -7.25 5.43
N LYS A 70 -5.11 -6.39 6.40
CA LYS A 70 -5.47 -4.99 6.17
C LYS A 70 -4.41 -4.10 6.80
N ALA A 71 -3.86 -3.20 6.01
CA ALA A 71 -2.92 -2.18 6.46
C ALA A 71 -3.39 -0.80 6.03
N ASN A 72 -2.97 0.26 6.72
CA ASN A 72 -3.18 1.63 6.27
C ASN A 72 -1.88 2.16 5.67
N MET A 73 -1.95 2.74 4.48
CA MET A 73 -0.80 3.30 3.78
C MET A 73 -0.98 4.81 3.62
N GLY A 74 -0.02 5.58 4.14
CA GLY A 74 0.10 7.01 3.88
C GLY A 74 1.07 7.25 2.73
N TYR A 75 0.80 8.27 1.92
CA TYR A 75 1.63 8.60 0.77
C TYR A 75 2.53 9.80 1.06
N ARG A 76 3.83 9.69 0.78
CA ARG A 76 4.77 10.83 0.84
C ARG A 76 4.73 11.71 -0.42
N TYR A 77 4.35 11.09 -1.54
CA TYR A 77 4.16 11.74 -2.84
C TYR A 77 2.74 11.50 -3.32
N CYS A 78 2.16 12.43 -4.06
CA CYS A 78 0.85 12.25 -4.63
C CYS A 78 0.81 11.01 -5.55
N PRO A 79 -0.03 10.00 -5.28
CA PRO A 79 -0.12 8.78 -6.08
C PRO A 79 -0.74 8.99 -7.48
N PHE A 80 -1.13 10.22 -7.82
CA PHE A 80 -1.68 10.59 -9.13
C PHE A 80 -0.73 11.46 -9.98
N CYS A 81 0.18 12.20 -9.36
CA CYS A 81 1.06 13.13 -10.09
C CYS A 81 2.52 13.09 -9.64
N GLY A 82 2.87 12.28 -8.65
CA GLY A 82 4.24 12.07 -8.17
C GLY A 82 4.85 13.24 -7.40
N LYS A 83 4.14 14.36 -7.21
CA LYS A 83 4.65 15.52 -6.46
C LYS A 83 4.79 15.22 -4.98
N CYS A 84 5.88 15.68 -4.36
CA CYS A 84 6.10 15.54 -2.92
C CYS A 84 5.14 16.42 -2.14
N TYR A 85 4.57 15.91 -1.04
CA TYR A 85 3.74 16.74 -0.16
C TYR A 85 4.57 17.78 0.64
N GLU A 86 5.86 17.51 0.87
CA GLU A 86 6.74 18.40 1.66
C GLU A 86 7.09 19.71 0.96
N GLU A 87 6.92 19.83 -0.37
CA GLU A 87 7.21 21.06 -1.13
C GLU A 87 6.03 22.03 -1.20
N SER A 88 4.88 21.72 -0.60
CA SER A 88 3.72 22.62 -0.52
C SER A 88 3.76 23.53 0.72
N GLU A 89 4.96 24.00 1.06
CA GLU A 89 5.22 25.03 2.06
C GLU A 89 5.72 26.31 1.35
N GLU A 90 4.79 27.00 0.67
CA GLU A 90 4.91 28.45 0.39
C GLU A 90 3.89 29.20 1.26
#